data_AF-A0AAW7D154-F1
#
_entry.id   AF-A0AAW7D154-F1
#
_cell.length_a   1.000
_cell.length_b   1.000
_cell.length_c   1.000
_cell.angle_alpha   90.00
_cell.angle_beta   90.00
_cell.angle_gamma   90.00
#
_symmetry.space_group_name_H-M   'P 1'
#
loop_
_entity.id
_entity.type
_entity.pdbx_description
1 polymer ?
#
loop_
_entity_poly.entity_id
_entity_poly.type
_entity_poly.pdbx_seq_one_letter_code
_entity_poly.pdbx_strand_id
1 'polypeptide(L)'
;MKENTTINGNDLIALGYPQTKLLGIALKANKKRTGLTKIEMLAHYKMVLDNAEDYINHKIFGKLATAIIEGVGQREVEDVIPLREEAVDYSVYGAQHIEEGAIRQMQTAVKLPVAVAGALMPDAHQGYGLPIGGVLATEHAVIPYGVGVDIGCRMALSIFDIKGVEFYGMEALLKEQLIKHTKFGAGHGFHGQYKAQHAILDRGEFNLNPFIKNLQDKAWAQLGSSGGGNHFVEWGLMEFMERDEVLNIEKGTYLALLTHSGSRGMGAMIAGRYTQIAKDQCKLPHEAQNLAYLDLNSEAGQEYWTLMNLAGDYASACHEVIHDKLTKAIGAEVLAKIENHHNFAWKEMYQGKEVIVHRKGATPASKGVMGIIPGSMTAPGFLVRGKGEEEALNSASHGAGRQMSRTQAIKTLKSSDIKAVLQDHGVELIGAGKDEAPMAYKDIHQVMAAQGNLVDVVAMFTPKIVRMADDGSRED
;
A
#
# COMPACT_ATOMS: atom_id res chain seq x y z
N MET A 1 14.86 35.17 -30.29
CA MET A 1 14.45 33.91 -29.64
C MET A 1 15.34 32.81 -30.19
N LYS A 2 16.07 32.05 -29.36
CA LYS A 2 16.79 30.87 -29.84
C LYS A 2 15.75 29.83 -30.23
N GLU A 3 15.67 29.46 -31.50
CA GLU A 3 14.86 28.32 -31.93
C GLU A 3 15.24 27.09 -31.11
N ASN A 4 14.25 26.42 -30.54
CA ASN A 4 14.46 25.20 -29.79
C ASN A 4 14.90 24.10 -30.78
N THR A 5 16.20 23.84 -30.84
CA THR A 5 16.82 22.91 -31.79
C THR A 5 16.62 21.43 -31.42
N THR A 6 15.98 21.16 -30.28
CA THR A 6 15.87 19.82 -29.69
C THR A 6 14.59 19.12 -30.17
N ILE A 7 14.74 17.87 -30.62
CA ILE A 7 13.62 16.93 -30.87
C ILE A 7 13.42 16.11 -29.59
N ASN A 8 12.20 16.11 -29.06
CA ASN A 8 11.82 15.35 -27.87
C ASN A 8 10.80 14.24 -28.22
N GLY A 9 10.40 13.46 -27.21
CA GLY A 9 9.44 12.37 -27.40
C GLY A 9 8.08 12.85 -27.94
N ASN A 10 7.61 14.01 -27.51
CA ASN A 10 6.31 14.55 -27.95
C ASN A 10 6.32 14.92 -29.43
N ASP A 11 7.44 15.46 -29.94
CA ASP A 11 7.61 15.75 -31.37
C ASP A 11 7.46 14.48 -32.23
N LEU A 12 7.99 13.34 -31.76
CA LEU A 12 7.93 12.06 -32.48
C LEU A 12 6.58 11.35 -32.33
N ILE A 13 5.96 11.44 -31.15
CA ILE A 13 4.61 10.93 -30.92
C ILE A 13 3.62 11.65 -31.85
N ALA A 14 3.76 12.97 -32.03
CA ALA A 14 2.93 13.74 -32.96
C ALA A 14 3.09 13.31 -34.43
N LEU A 15 4.20 12.66 -34.79
CA LEU A 15 4.43 12.08 -36.12
C LEU A 15 3.89 10.64 -36.26
N GLY A 16 3.39 10.04 -35.19
CA GLY A 16 2.84 8.68 -35.21
C GLY A 16 3.76 7.60 -34.62
N TYR A 17 4.89 7.95 -34.00
CA TYR A 17 5.72 6.95 -33.32
C TYR A 17 5.02 6.41 -32.06
N PRO A 18 4.89 5.08 -31.91
CA PRO A 18 4.28 4.48 -30.73
C PRO A 18 5.19 4.69 -29.50
N GLN A 19 4.60 4.89 -28.32
CA GLN A 19 5.32 5.01 -27.04
C GLN A 19 5.88 3.65 -26.56
N THR A 20 6.68 3.01 -27.39
CA THR A 20 7.28 1.69 -27.15
C THR A 20 8.80 1.78 -27.28
N LYS A 21 9.49 0.63 -27.29
CA LYS A 21 10.94 0.55 -27.56
C LYS A 21 11.35 1.30 -28.83
N LEU A 22 10.43 1.41 -29.80
CA LEU A 22 10.63 2.14 -31.06
C LEU A 22 10.89 3.63 -30.85
N LEU A 23 10.17 4.29 -29.93
CA LEU A 23 10.37 5.71 -29.61
C LEU A 23 11.78 5.97 -29.05
N GLY A 24 12.30 5.04 -28.23
CA GLY A 24 13.66 5.12 -27.72
C GLY A 24 14.73 4.96 -28.80
N ILE A 25 14.47 4.13 -29.83
CA ILE A 25 15.35 3.98 -31.00
C ILE A 25 15.31 5.24 -31.85
N ALA A 26 14.12 5.82 -32.06
CA ALA A 26 13.94 7.06 -32.78
C ALA A 26 14.69 8.23 -32.12
N LEU A 27 14.57 8.40 -30.79
CA LEU A 27 15.31 9.42 -30.04
C LEU A 27 16.84 9.22 -30.10
N LYS A 28 17.32 7.98 -30.17
CA LYS A 28 18.75 7.69 -30.35
C LYS A 28 19.25 8.08 -31.74
N ALA A 29 18.42 8.01 -32.78
CA ALA A 29 18.78 8.51 -34.11
C ALA A 29 19.04 10.02 -34.10
N ASN A 30 18.28 10.79 -33.31
CA ASN A 30 18.48 12.23 -33.14
C ASN A 30 19.85 12.57 -32.49
N LYS A 31 20.38 11.69 -31.63
CA LYS A 31 21.73 11.88 -31.04
C LYS A 31 22.86 11.78 -32.06
N LYS A 32 22.60 11.19 -33.24
CA LYS A 32 23.56 11.05 -34.35
C LYS A 32 23.38 12.11 -35.43
N ARG A 33 22.53 13.12 -35.17
CA ARG A 33 22.26 14.21 -36.11
C ARG A 33 23.54 14.96 -36.44
N THR A 34 23.92 14.96 -37.72
CA THR A 34 24.99 15.79 -38.27
C THR A 34 24.46 16.55 -39.48
N GLY A 35 24.47 17.89 -39.42
CA GLY A 35 24.17 18.76 -40.58
C GLY A 35 22.70 18.99 -40.92
N LEU A 36 21.74 18.27 -40.31
CA LEU A 36 20.30 18.48 -40.55
C LEU A 36 19.70 19.49 -39.57
N THR A 37 18.66 20.21 -39.98
CA THR A 37 17.80 21.07 -39.14
C THR A 37 16.72 20.26 -38.41
N LYS A 38 16.00 20.87 -37.45
CA LYS A 38 14.90 20.18 -36.74
C LYS A 38 13.78 19.80 -37.71
N ILE A 39 13.45 20.68 -38.64
CA ILE A 39 12.39 20.47 -39.64
C ILE A 39 12.76 19.31 -40.57
N GLU A 40 13.99 19.28 -41.09
CA GLU A 40 14.46 18.19 -41.97
C GLU A 40 14.49 16.85 -41.24
N MET A 41 14.93 16.83 -39.98
CA MET A 41 14.89 15.61 -39.18
C MET A 41 13.46 15.09 -38.99
N LEU A 42 12.49 15.95 -38.67
CA LEU A 42 11.09 15.55 -38.51
C LEU A 42 10.48 15.05 -39.84
N ALA A 43 10.85 15.66 -40.96
CA ALA A 43 10.45 15.18 -42.29
C ALA A 43 11.00 13.77 -42.56
N HIS A 44 12.28 13.52 -42.26
CA HIS A 44 12.84 12.17 -42.39
C HIS A 44 12.22 11.17 -41.41
N TYR A 45 11.94 11.56 -40.17
CA TYR A 45 11.23 10.67 -39.22
C TYR A 45 9.87 10.24 -39.75
N LYS A 46 9.14 11.13 -40.40
CA LYS A 46 7.87 10.81 -41.06
C LYS A 46 8.08 9.85 -42.23
N MET A 47 9.04 10.14 -43.11
CA MET A 47 9.35 9.28 -44.26
C MET A 47 9.82 7.88 -43.86
N VAL A 48 10.53 7.74 -42.73
CA VAL A 48 10.97 6.45 -42.19
C VAL A 48 9.80 5.63 -41.65
N LEU A 49 8.75 6.28 -41.11
CA LEU A 49 7.51 5.58 -40.74
C LEU A 49 6.74 5.11 -41.98
N ASP A 50 6.63 5.98 -42.98
CA ASP A 50 5.83 5.72 -44.18
C ASP A 50 6.53 4.72 -45.12
N ASN A 51 7.86 4.75 -45.21
CA ASN A 51 8.67 4.00 -46.18
C ASN A 51 9.98 3.48 -45.55
N ALA A 52 9.88 2.65 -44.52
CA ALA A 52 11.05 2.17 -43.77
C ALA A 52 12.11 1.45 -44.66
N GLU A 53 11.68 0.73 -45.69
CA GLU A 53 12.56 -0.04 -46.58
C GLU A 53 13.60 0.83 -47.29
N ASP A 54 13.23 2.06 -47.67
CA ASP A 54 14.12 3.01 -48.36
C ASP A 54 15.27 3.51 -47.46
N TYR A 55 15.13 3.35 -46.15
CA TYR A 55 16.03 3.92 -45.17
C TYR A 55 16.97 2.92 -44.51
N ILE A 56 16.92 1.62 -44.86
CA ILE A 56 17.74 0.55 -44.25
C ILE A 56 19.23 0.89 -44.27
N ASN A 57 19.72 1.42 -45.39
CA ASN A 57 21.13 1.79 -45.57
C ASN A 57 21.45 3.24 -45.15
N HIS A 58 20.49 3.98 -44.61
CA HIS A 58 20.66 5.39 -44.27
C HIS A 58 21.52 5.55 -43.00
N LYS A 59 22.56 6.40 -43.06
CA LYS A 59 23.54 6.57 -41.98
C LYS A 59 22.94 6.94 -40.60
N ILE A 60 21.89 7.77 -40.61
CA ILE A 60 21.18 8.21 -39.39
C ILE A 60 20.01 7.29 -39.03
N PHE A 61 19.13 6.98 -39.99
CA PHE A 61 17.86 6.30 -39.77
C PHE A 61 17.86 4.79 -40.01
N GLY A 62 18.95 4.19 -40.49
CA GLY A 62 18.99 2.75 -40.82
C GLY A 62 18.60 1.84 -39.67
N LYS A 63 19.10 2.11 -38.46
CA LYS A 63 18.69 1.35 -37.26
C LYS A 63 17.22 1.51 -36.90
N LEU A 64 16.62 2.67 -37.21
CA LEU A 64 15.21 2.93 -36.96
C LEU A 64 14.35 2.23 -38.01
N ALA A 65 14.75 2.31 -39.28
CA ALA A 65 14.14 1.59 -40.39
C ALA A 65 14.12 0.07 -40.15
N THR A 66 15.28 -0.52 -39.82
CA THR A 66 15.38 -1.95 -39.47
C THR A 66 14.45 -2.29 -38.31
N ALA A 67 14.41 -1.48 -37.26
CA ALA A 67 13.51 -1.71 -36.13
C ALA A 67 12.02 -1.65 -36.50
N ILE A 68 11.62 -0.78 -37.43
CA ILE A 68 10.24 -0.74 -37.94
C ILE A 68 9.92 -2.01 -38.73
N ILE A 69 10.81 -2.44 -39.62
CA ILE A 69 10.65 -3.63 -40.48
C ILE A 69 10.61 -4.91 -39.64
N GLU A 70 11.45 -5.00 -38.62
CA GLU A 70 11.49 -6.12 -37.66
C GLU A 70 10.32 -6.10 -36.67
N GLY A 71 9.39 -5.13 -36.78
CA GLY A 71 8.25 -5.01 -35.87
C GLY A 71 8.64 -4.67 -34.43
N VAL A 72 9.82 -4.06 -34.21
CA VAL A 72 10.29 -3.72 -32.86
C VAL A 72 9.33 -2.74 -32.21
N GLY A 73 8.66 -3.21 -31.16
CA GLY A 73 7.68 -2.39 -30.45
C GLY A 73 6.31 -2.33 -31.14
N GLN A 74 6.07 -3.10 -32.20
CA GLN A 74 4.75 -3.67 -32.42
C GLN A 74 4.49 -4.62 -31.26
N ARG A 75 3.40 -4.40 -30.53
CA ARG A 75 2.92 -5.44 -29.61
C ARG A 75 2.47 -6.57 -30.52
N GLU A 76 3.04 -7.76 -30.36
CA GLU A 76 2.29 -8.96 -30.68
C GLU A 76 0.93 -8.78 -29.99
N VAL A 77 -0.16 -8.93 -30.74
CA VAL A 77 -1.49 -8.96 -30.15
C VAL A 77 -1.53 -10.28 -29.38
N GLU A 78 -0.96 -10.30 -28.18
CA GLU A 78 -1.21 -11.37 -27.23
C GLU A 78 -2.73 -11.44 -27.07
N ASP A 79 -3.31 -12.63 -27.19
CA ASP A 79 -4.72 -12.87 -26.88
C ASP A 79 -4.95 -12.47 -25.42
N VAL A 80 -5.40 -11.24 -25.20
CA VAL A 80 -5.73 -10.73 -23.87
C VAL A 80 -7.14 -11.17 -23.48
N ILE A 81 -7.32 -11.48 -22.19
CA ILE A 81 -8.62 -11.73 -21.60
C ILE A 81 -9.38 -10.39 -21.56
N PRO A 82 -10.51 -10.25 -22.28
CA PRO A 82 -11.23 -8.99 -22.35
C PRO A 82 -11.87 -8.64 -21.00
N LEU A 83 -12.00 -7.33 -20.74
CA LEU A 83 -12.83 -6.82 -19.66
C LEU A 83 -14.31 -6.94 -20.03
N ARG A 84 -15.18 -7.05 -19.01
CA ARG A 84 -16.63 -6.99 -19.20
C ARG A 84 -17.03 -5.61 -19.74
N GLU A 85 -18.01 -5.57 -20.64
CA GLU A 85 -18.58 -4.31 -21.13
C GLU A 85 -19.28 -3.56 -19.98
N GLU A 86 -20.11 -4.30 -19.24
CA GLU A 86 -20.81 -3.84 -18.04
C GLU A 86 -20.00 -4.16 -16.78
N ALA A 87 -19.88 -3.16 -15.90
CA ALA A 87 -19.25 -3.31 -14.59
C ALA A 87 -20.18 -4.06 -13.63
N VAL A 88 -19.60 -4.80 -12.68
CA VAL A 88 -20.37 -5.23 -11.50
C VAL A 88 -20.69 -4.05 -10.60
N ASP A 89 -21.70 -4.24 -9.75
CA ASP A 89 -22.09 -3.25 -8.76
C ASP A 89 -20.96 -2.94 -7.77
N TYR A 90 -20.82 -1.66 -7.45
CA TYR A 90 -19.93 -1.21 -6.38
C TYR A 90 -20.43 0.07 -5.72
N SER A 91 -20.21 0.16 -4.40
CA SER A 91 -20.59 1.34 -3.61
C SER A 91 -19.39 2.26 -3.40
N VAL A 92 -19.63 3.57 -3.39
CA VAL A 92 -18.59 4.59 -3.13
C VAL A 92 -18.98 5.42 -1.92
N TYR A 93 -18.11 5.44 -0.92
CA TYR A 93 -18.31 6.18 0.32
C TYR A 93 -17.43 7.43 0.29
N GLY A 94 -18.01 8.62 0.50
CA GLY A 94 -17.26 9.88 0.49
C GLY A 94 -16.71 10.30 -0.88
N ALA A 95 -17.43 10.03 -1.97
CA ALA A 95 -17.01 10.27 -3.35
C ALA A 95 -16.39 11.66 -3.62
N GLN A 96 -16.91 12.71 -2.97
CA GLN A 96 -16.43 14.08 -3.10
C GLN A 96 -14.99 14.31 -2.59
N HIS A 97 -14.43 13.36 -1.82
CA HIS A 97 -13.08 13.42 -1.25
C HIS A 97 -12.12 12.43 -1.93
N ILE A 98 -12.55 11.78 -3.02
CA ILE A 98 -11.77 10.76 -3.74
C ILE A 98 -11.33 11.33 -5.08
N GLU A 99 -10.04 11.18 -5.39
CA GLU A 99 -9.50 11.64 -6.67
C GLU A 99 -9.91 10.76 -7.85
N GLU A 100 -10.02 11.36 -9.04
CA GLU A 100 -10.45 10.68 -10.28
C GLU A 100 -9.54 9.49 -10.64
N GLY A 101 -8.26 9.54 -10.30
CA GLY A 101 -7.32 8.43 -10.48
C GLY A 101 -7.76 7.16 -9.75
N ALA A 102 -8.17 7.28 -8.49
CA ALA A 102 -8.65 6.15 -7.69
C ALA A 102 -9.98 5.61 -8.20
N ILE A 103 -10.90 6.49 -8.59
CA ILE A 103 -12.20 6.11 -9.17
C ILE A 103 -12.00 5.31 -10.46
N ARG A 104 -11.12 5.78 -11.36
CA ARG A 104 -10.81 5.06 -12.61
C ARG A 104 -10.19 3.69 -12.36
N GLN A 105 -9.30 3.56 -11.37
CA GLN A 105 -8.75 2.26 -10.98
C GLN A 105 -9.84 1.29 -10.51
N MET A 106 -10.78 1.78 -9.70
CA MET A 106 -11.91 0.97 -9.24
C MET A 106 -12.83 0.56 -10.40
N GLN A 107 -13.17 1.50 -11.29
CA GLN A 107 -13.98 1.26 -12.48
C GLN A 107 -13.38 0.18 -13.40
N THR A 108 -12.06 0.13 -13.53
CA THR A 108 -11.38 -0.95 -14.26
C THR A 108 -11.47 -2.28 -13.50
N ALA A 109 -11.28 -2.26 -12.18
CA ALA A 109 -11.30 -3.47 -11.35
C ALA A 109 -12.66 -4.18 -11.35
N VAL A 110 -13.76 -3.43 -11.29
CA VAL A 110 -15.14 -4.00 -11.33
C VAL A 110 -15.55 -4.51 -12.71
N LYS A 111 -14.72 -4.32 -13.74
CA LYS A 111 -14.92 -4.90 -15.08
C LYS A 111 -14.12 -6.17 -15.31
N LEU A 112 -13.35 -6.64 -14.32
CA LEU A 112 -12.65 -7.91 -14.48
C LEU A 112 -13.66 -9.06 -14.68
N PRO A 113 -13.33 -10.05 -15.51
CA PRO A 113 -14.20 -11.21 -15.75
C PRO A 113 -14.45 -12.04 -14.48
N VAL A 114 -13.59 -11.91 -13.46
CA VAL A 114 -13.74 -12.57 -12.16
C VAL A 114 -14.38 -11.69 -11.09
N ALA A 115 -14.68 -10.41 -11.36
CA ALA A 115 -15.28 -9.51 -10.38
C ALA A 115 -16.73 -9.92 -10.06
N VAL A 116 -17.09 -9.80 -8.78
CA VAL A 116 -18.44 -10.10 -8.26
C VAL A 116 -19.11 -8.84 -7.71
N ALA A 117 -18.39 -8.06 -6.90
CA ALA A 117 -18.84 -6.79 -6.35
C ALA A 117 -17.62 -5.95 -5.92
N GLY A 118 -17.84 -4.67 -5.63
CA GLY A 118 -16.79 -3.81 -5.10
C GLY A 118 -17.28 -2.78 -4.09
N ALA A 119 -16.33 -2.14 -3.41
CA ALA A 119 -16.59 -0.93 -2.65
C ALA A 119 -15.36 -0.02 -2.65
N LEU A 120 -15.57 1.29 -2.52
CA LEU A 120 -14.50 2.28 -2.43
C LEU A 120 -14.69 3.13 -1.18
N MET A 121 -13.70 3.11 -0.30
CA MET A 121 -13.72 3.75 1.01
C MET A 121 -13.38 5.26 0.93
N PRO A 122 -13.75 6.09 1.93
CA PRO A 122 -13.56 7.55 1.85
C PRO A 122 -12.10 8.03 1.85
N ASP A 123 -11.20 7.20 2.37
CA ASP A 123 -9.75 7.44 2.38
C ASP A 123 -9.08 7.09 1.03
N ALA A 124 -9.87 6.68 0.04
CA ALA A 124 -9.34 6.16 -1.20
C ALA A 124 -8.48 7.17 -1.98
N HIS A 125 -7.41 6.65 -2.55
CA HIS A 125 -6.46 7.39 -3.38
C HIS A 125 -5.71 6.44 -4.32
N GLN A 126 -5.10 7.01 -5.35
CA GLN A 126 -4.49 6.29 -6.45
C GLN A 126 -3.32 5.43 -5.94
N GLY A 127 -3.36 4.14 -6.31
CA GLY A 127 -2.33 3.16 -5.98
C GLY A 127 -1.82 2.43 -7.22
N TYR A 128 -1.53 1.13 -7.08
CA TYR A 128 -1.18 0.23 -8.17
C TYR A 128 -2.19 -0.91 -8.25
N GLY A 129 -2.78 -1.19 -9.42
CA GLY A 129 -3.86 -2.17 -9.51
C GLY A 129 -5.13 -1.63 -8.87
N LEU A 130 -5.58 -2.25 -7.78
CA LEU A 130 -6.67 -1.72 -6.95
C LEU A 130 -6.22 -0.39 -6.29
N PRO A 131 -7.09 0.64 -6.20
CA PRO A 131 -6.77 1.84 -5.44
C PRO A 131 -6.57 1.50 -3.97
N ILE A 132 -5.78 2.32 -3.26
CA ILE A 132 -5.77 2.26 -1.79
C ILE A 132 -7.15 2.77 -1.34
N GLY A 133 -7.77 2.14 -0.34
CA GLY A 133 -9.18 2.31 0.01
C GLY A 133 -10.14 1.46 -0.85
N GLY A 134 -9.61 0.61 -1.74
CA GLY A 134 -10.42 -0.26 -2.60
C GLY A 134 -10.71 -1.61 -1.98
N VAL A 135 -11.94 -2.10 -2.20
CA VAL A 135 -12.39 -3.45 -1.85
C VAL A 135 -12.98 -4.11 -3.09
N LEU A 136 -12.52 -5.32 -3.43
CA LEU A 136 -12.99 -6.06 -4.60
C LEU A 136 -13.25 -7.52 -4.24
N ALA A 137 -14.49 -7.97 -4.42
CA ALA A 137 -14.86 -9.38 -4.35
C ALA A 137 -14.68 -10.03 -5.71
N THR A 138 -14.01 -11.18 -5.75
CA THR A 138 -13.81 -11.99 -6.96
C THR A 138 -14.25 -13.43 -6.78
N GLU A 139 -14.60 -14.08 -7.88
CA GLU A 139 -14.96 -15.49 -7.92
C GLU A 139 -13.71 -16.34 -8.18
N HIS A 140 -13.37 -17.22 -7.24
CA HIS A 140 -12.28 -18.21 -7.33
C HIS A 140 -10.88 -17.70 -7.76
N ALA A 141 -10.64 -16.38 -7.71
CA ALA A 141 -9.41 -15.77 -8.18
C ALA A 141 -8.82 -14.84 -7.13
N VAL A 142 -7.49 -14.80 -7.04
CA VAL A 142 -6.75 -13.89 -6.16
C VAL A 142 -5.86 -12.96 -6.98
N ILE A 143 -5.89 -11.66 -6.68
CA ILE A 143 -5.12 -10.61 -7.36
C ILE A 143 -3.98 -10.18 -6.43
N PRO A 144 -2.72 -10.57 -6.68
CA PRO A 144 -1.61 -10.22 -5.78
C PRO A 144 -1.44 -8.70 -5.54
N TYR A 145 -1.60 -7.87 -6.58
CA TYR A 145 -1.58 -6.41 -6.42
C TYR A 145 -2.88 -5.82 -5.84
N GLY A 146 -3.97 -6.58 -5.86
CA GLY A 146 -5.22 -6.27 -5.15
C GLY A 146 -5.09 -6.50 -3.64
N VAL A 147 -4.20 -7.38 -3.20
CA VAL A 147 -3.75 -7.48 -1.80
C VAL A 147 -2.80 -6.35 -1.45
N GLY A 148 -1.84 -6.07 -2.33
CA GLY A 148 -0.80 -5.06 -2.13
C GLY A 148 0.59 -5.67 -1.96
N VAL A 149 1.61 -4.80 -1.97
CA VAL A 149 3.01 -5.22 -1.87
C VAL A 149 3.41 -5.56 -0.44
N ASP A 150 2.88 -4.85 0.54
CA ASP A 150 3.06 -5.18 1.96
C ASP A 150 1.89 -6.04 2.44
N ILE A 151 2.00 -7.34 2.18
CA ILE A 151 0.96 -8.32 2.50
C ILE A 151 0.74 -8.34 4.01
N GLY A 152 -0.52 -8.30 4.43
CA GLY A 152 -0.88 -8.39 5.83
C GLY A 152 -0.48 -7.16 6.65
N CYS A 153 -0.13 -6.04 6.00
CA CYS A 153 0.03 -4.74 6.66
C CYS A 153 -1.20 -4.45 7.51
N ARG A 154 -0.96 -4.05 8.76
CA ARG A 154 -1.98 -3.97 9.80
C ARG A 154 -1.66 -2.94 10.86
N MET A 155 -2.71 -2.60 11.58
CA MET A 155 -2.64 -1.90 12.84
C MET A 155 -2.72 -2.90 14.00
N ALA A 156 -1.93 -2.69 15.05
CA ALA A 156 -2.10 -3.38 16.33
C ALA A 156 -2.07 -2.38 17.49
N LEU A 157 -3.02 -2.51 18.39
CA LEU A 157 -3.28 -1.60 19.50
C LEU A 157 -3.30 -2.41 20.81
N SER A 158 -2.51 -1.97 21.79
CA SER A 158 -2.64 -2.39 23.19
C SER A 158 -3.13 -1.22 24.02
N ILE A 159 -4.16 -1.43 24.82
CA ILE A 159 -4.65 -0.48 25.84
C ILE A 159 -4.19 -1.01 27.20
N PHE A 160 -3.58 -0.16 28.02
CA PHE A 160 -2.96 -0.56 29.29
C PHE A 160 -3.79 -0.12 30.50
N ASP A 161 -3.52 -0.74 31.65
CA ASP A 161 -4.09 -0.42 32.96
C ASP A 161 -3.61 0.92 33.56
N ILE A 162 -2.72 1.63 32.85
CA ILE A 162 -2.18 2.94 33.22
C ILE A 162 -3.15 4.05 32.82
N LYS A 163 -3.50 4.94 33.76
CA LYS A 163 -4.37 6.09 33.48
C LYS A 163 -3.63 7.15 32.65
N GLY A 164 -4.35 7.81 31.76
CA GLY A 164 -3.78 8.79 30.83
C GLY A 164 -3.07 9.96 31.52
N VAL A 165 -3.43 10.28 32.77
CA VAL A 165 -2.75 11.33 33.58
C VAL A 165 -1.33 10.92 33.96
N GLU A 166 -1.05 9.62 34.08
CA GLU A 166 0.26 9.10 34.48
C GLU A 166 1.28 9.20 33.35
N PHE A 167 0.83 9.37 32.11
CA PHE A 167 1.70 9.63 30.95
C PHE A 167 2.67 10.79 31.22
N TYR A 168 2.19 11.87 31.86
CA TYR A 168 2.95 13.11 32.12
C TYR A 168 4.07 12.99 33.17
N GLY A 169 4.27 11.78 33.74
CA GLY A 169 5.43 11.45 34.56
C GLY A 169 6.30 10.34 33.96
N MET A 170 5.95 9.81 32.79
CA MET A 170 6.55 8.63 32.18
C MET A 170 7.14 8.90 30.80
N GLU A 171 7.05 10.11 30.25
CA GLU A 171 7.43 10.38 28.85
C GLU A 171 8.86 9.97 28.53
N ALA A 172 9.80 10.28 29.45
CA ALA A 172 11.21 9.92 29.29
C ALA A 172 11.41 8.40 29.23
N LEU A 173 10.74 7.64 30.10
CA LEU A 173 10.78 6.18 30.11
C LEU A 173 10.18 5.62 28.82
N LEU A 174 8.98 6.07 28.45
CA LEU A 174 8.25 5.60 27.27
C LEU A 174 9.07 5.83 25.99
N LYS A 175 9.67 7.02 25.86
CA LYS A 175 10.59 7.36 24.77
C LYS A 175 11.80 6.45 24.73
N GLU A 176 12.49 6.25 25.86
CA GLU A 176 13.67 5.40 25.94
C GLU A 176 13.35 3.96 25.51
N GLN A 177 12.27 3.38 26.07
CA GLN A 177 11.87 2.01 25.75
C GLN A 177 11.43 1.88 24.29
N LEU A 178 10.73 2.89 23.74
CA LEU A 178 10.37 2.95 22.32
C LEU A 178 11.60 2.91 21.42
N ILE A 179 12.65 3.70 21.74
CA ILE A 179 13.92 3.72 20.99
C ILE A 179 14.65 2.37 21.08
N LYS A 180 14.69 1.79 22.28
CA LYS A 180 15.43 0.56 22.58
C LYS A 180 14.82 -0.69 21.95
N HIS A 181 13.48 -0.80 21.95
CA HIS A 181 12.79 -2.03 21.61
C HIS A 181 12.25 -2.10 20.18
N THR A 182 12.29 -1.02 19.41
CA THR A 182 11.88 -1.03 18.00
C THR A 182 13.03 -0.73 17.03
N LYS A 183 12.87 -1.19 15.79
CA LYS A 183 13.84 -1.03 14.70
C LYS A 183 13.10 -0.58 13.43
N PHE A 184 13.71 0.36 12.71
CA PHE A 184 13.16 1.00 11.52
C PHE A 184 14.22 1.10 10.42
N GLY A 185 13.75 1.26 9.18
CA GLY A 185 14.54 1.39 7.96
C GLY A 185 14.82 0.07 7.25
N ALA A 186 14.95 0.12 5.92
CA ALA A 186 15.23 -1.06 5.12
C ALA A 186 16.59 -1.69 5.47
N GLY A 187 16.60 -3.02 5.62
CA GLY A 187 17.81 -3.78 5.98
C GLY A 187 18.25 -3.65 7.45
N HIS A 188 17.50 -2.93 8.29
CA HIS A 188 17.78 -2.80 9.72
C HIS A 188 17.00 -3.84 10.54
N GLY A 189 17.52 -5.07 10.54
CA GLY A 189 16.98 -6.18 11.34
C GLY A 189 17.67 -6.36 12.70
N PHE A 190 17.20 -7.37 13.44
CA PHE A 190 17.87 -7.88 14.64
C PHE A 190 18.89 -8.96 14.27
N HIS A 191 20.05 -8.93 14.95
CA HIS A 191 21.16 -9.86 14.71
C HIS A 191 21.66 -10.48 16.01
N GLY A 192 22.28 -11.65 15.91
CA GLY A 192 22.86 -12.37 17.05
C GLY A 192 21.84 -12.57 18.17
N GLN A 193 22.25 -12.23 19.40
CA GLN A 193 21.43 -12.36 20.61
C GLN A 193 20.17 -11.46 20.66
N TYR A 194 20.04 -10.51 19.74
CA TYR A 194 18.89 -9.59 19.71
C TYR A 194 17.72 -10.11 18.86
N LYS A 195 17.91 -11.21 18.13
CA LYS A 195 16.84 -11.85 17.35
C LYS A 195 15.73 -12.34 18.29
N ALA A 196 14.48 -12.07 17.91
CA ALA A 196 13.34 -12.64 18.59
C ALA A 196 13.13 -14.11 18.18
N GLN A 197 12.48 -14.87 19.06
CA GLN A 197 11.95 -16.19 18.76
C GLN A 197 10.44 -16.10 18.73
N HIS A 198 9.82 -16.81 17.79
CA HIS A 198 8.37 -16.89 17.68
C HIS A 198 8.00 -18.12 16.85
N ALA A 199 6.93 -18.82 17.22
CA ALA A 199 6.50 -20.07 16.57
C ALA A 199 6.19 -19.91 15.07
N ILE A 200 5.96 -18.67 14.60
CA ILE A 200 5.81 -18.36 13.18
C ILE A 200 7.00 -18.83 12.35
N LEU A 201 8.23 -18.77 12.90
CA LEU A 201 9.43 -19.15 12.18
C LEU A 201 9.54 -20.67 11.98
N ASP A 202 8.79 -21.45 12.74
CA ASP A 202 8.78 -22.92 12.67
C ASP A 202 7.66 -23.46 11.76
N ARG A 203 6.88 -22.57 11.12
CA ARG A 203 5.79 -22.93 10.21
C ARG A 203 6.31 -23.74 9.02
N GLY A 204 5.63 -24.86 8.73
CA GLY A 204 6.01 -25.80 7.67
C GLY A 204 5.97 -25.18 6.27
N GLU A 205 5.19 -24.12 6.08
CA GLU A 205 5.05 -23.35 4.84
C GLU A 205 6.37 -22.73 4.37
N PHE A 206 7.33 -22.48 5.26
CA PHE A 206 8.69 -22.08 4.86
C PHE A 206 9.42 -23.16 4.05
N ASN A 207 8.97 -24.41 4.08
CA ASN A 207 9.53 -25.51 3.30
C ASN A 207 8.75 -25.79 2.00
N LEU A 208 7.74 -24.98 1.66
CA LEU A 208 6.88 -25.21 0.49
C LEU A 208 7.68 -25.29 -0.82
N ASN A 209 8.61 -24.35 -1.01
CA ASN A 209 9.51 -24.34 -2.17
C ASN A 209 10.84 -23.63 -1.84
N PRO A 210 11.88 -23.75 -2.70
CA PRO A 210 13.18 -23.14 -2.44
C PRO A 210 13.14 -21.63 -2.28
N PHE A 211 12.17 -20.96 -2.92
CA PHE A 211 12.04 -19.50 -2.85
C PHE A 211 11.69 -19.04 -1.43
N ILE A 212 10.60 -19.55 -0.85
CA ILE A 212 10.19 -19.15 0.51
C ILE A 212 11.19 -19.64 1.57
N LYS A 213 11.78 -20.83 1.37
CA LYS A 213 12.80 -21.36 2.27
C LYS A 213 14.00 -20.42 2.42
N ASN A 214 14.45 -19.84 1.31
CA ASN A 214 15.55 -18.88 1.30
C ASN A 214 15.18 -17.52 1.94
N LEU A 215 13.90 -17.26 2.22
CA LEU A 215 13.45 -16.05 2.91
C LEU A 215 13.31 -16.23 4.42
N GLN A 216 13.38 -17.46 4.96
CA GLN A 216 13.19 -17.73 6.38
C GLN A 216 14.20 -17.00 7.27
N ASP A 217 15.49 -17.00 6.90
CA ASP A 217 16.52 -16.27 7.64
C ASP A 217 16.32 -14.75 7.61
N LYS A 218 15.83 -14.24 6.47
CA LYS A 218 15.47 -12.82 6.31
C LYS A 218 14.28 -12.47 7.22
N ALA A 219 13.24 -13.29 7.21
CA ALA A 219 12.09 -13.15 8.10
C ALA A 219 12.53 -13.17 9.57
N TRP A 220 13.41 -14.10 9.96
CA TRP A 220 13.92 -14.15 11.31
C TRP A 220 14.70 -12.88 11.72
N ALA A 221 15.51 -12.33 10.81
CA ALA A 221 16.21 -11.08 11.06
C ALA A 221 15.26 -9.87 11.17
N GLN A 222 14.14 -9.87 10.44
CA GLN A 222 13.18 -8.76 10.42
C GLN A 222 12.07 -8.88 11.49
N LEU A 223 11.95 -10.02 12.18
CA LEU A 223 10.89 -10.27 13.16
C LEU A 223 10.91 -9.25 14.30
N GLY A 224 9.77 -8.57 14.50
CA GLY A 224 9.62 -7.52 15.51
C GLY A 224 10.23 -6.16 15.11
N SER A 225 10.56 -5.96 13.83
CA SER A 225 10.90 -4.64 13.29
C SER A 225 9.67 -3.97 12.68
N SER A 226 9.68 -2.63 12.64
CA SER A 226 8.59 -1.82 12.11
C SER A 226 8.79 -1.42 10.65
N GLY A 227 10.04 -1.31 10.19
CA GLY A 227 10.31 -1.03 8.78
C GLY A 227 10.51 0.40 8.35
N GLY A 228 10.20 0.70 7.09
CA GLY A 228 10.22 2.05 6.49
C GLY A 228 8.87 2.46 5.92
N GLY A 229 8.81 3.62 5.27
CA GLY A 229 7.56 4.16 4.69
C GLY A 229 6.63 4.73 5.76
N ASN A 230 5.33 4.47 5.64
CA ASN A 230 4.29 4.97 6.54
C ASN A 230 4.15 4.16 7.85
N HIS A 231 5.11 3.28 8.14
CA HIS A 231 5.09 2.43 9.33
C HIS A 231 5.55 3.21 10.56
N PHE A 232 4.94 2.91 11.70
CA PHE A 232 5.21 3.60 12.94
C PHE A 232 4.98 2.73 14.18
N VAL A 233 5.53 3.20 15.30
CA VAL A 233 5.16 2.75 16.64
C VAL A 233 4.96 4.00 17.47
N GLU A 234 3.80 4.12 18.11
CA GLU A 234 3.45 5.32 18.86
C GLU A 234 2.79 5.02 20.21
N TRP A 235 3.21 5.80 21.20
CA TRP A 235 2.49 5.95 22.46
C TRP A 235 1.46 7.06 22.30
N GLY A 236 0.26 6.82 22.81
CA GLY A 236 -0.78 7.82 22.86
C GLY A 236 -1.78 7.55 23.96
N LEU A 237 -2.83 8.37 23.96
CA LEU A 237 -3.88 8.33 24.96
C LEU A 237 -5.17 7.85 24.30
N MET A 238 -5.75 6.78 24.83
CA MET A 238 -7.05 6.27 24.40
C MET A 238 -8.14 6.79 25.33
N GLU A 239 -9.07 7.59 24.80
CA GLU A 239 -10.17 8.18 25.53
C GLU A 239 -11.49 7.45 25.24
N PHE A 240 -12.05 6.85 26.29
CA PHE A 240 -13.39 6.28 26.31
C PHE A 240 -14.35 7.29 26.93
N MET A 241 -15.30 7.78 26.14
CA MET A 241 -16.32 8.73 26.60
C MET A 241 -17.37 8.07 27.50
N GLU A 242 -17.55 6.77 27.32
CA GLU A 242 -18.50 5.90 28.01
C GLU A 242 -17.83 4.54 28.29
N ARG A 243 -18.39 3.74 29.19
CA ARG A 243 -17.93 2.36 29.42
C ARG A 243 -18.23 1.53 28.17
N ASP A 244 -17.23 0.80 27.67
CA ASP A 244 -17.45 -0.20 26.62
C ASP A 244 -17.61 -1.59 27.25
N GLU A 245 -18.79 -2.17 27.13
CA GLU A 245 -19.10 -3.47 27.73
C GLU A 245 -18.39 -4.64 27.05
N VAL A 246 -18.09 -4.54 25.75
CA VAL A 246 -17.46 -5.62 24.99
C VAL A 246 -15.98 -5.75 25.36
N LEU A 247 -15.29 -4.62 25.47
CA LEU A 247 -13.90 -4.56 25.92
C LEU A 247 -13.79 -4.61 27.45
N ASN A 248 -14.89 -4.41 28.17
CA ASN A 248 -14.95 -4.27 29.63
C ASN A 248 -13.98 -3.17 30.12
N ILE A 249 -14.01 -2.02 29.45
CA ILE A 249 -13.19 -0.85 29.78
C ILE A 249 -14.10 0.28 30.26
N GLU A 250 -13.81 0.79 31.46
CA GLU A 250 -14.52 1.92 32.04
C GLU A 250 -14.24 3.23 31.31
N LYS A 251 -15.20 4.16 31.38
CA LYS A 251 -15.01 5.55 30.95
C LYS A 251 -13.70 6.11 31.52
N GLY A 252 -12.93 6.79 30.67
CA GLY A 252 -11.70 7.46 31.05
C GLY A 252 -10.64 7.43 29.97
N THR A 253 -9.48 7.97 30.31
CA THR A 253 -8.32 8.01 29.43
C THR A 253 -7.26 7.02 29.91
N TYR A 254 -6.69 6.26 28.99
CA TYR A 254 -5.70 5.20 29.25
C TYR A 254 -4.48 5.38 28.36
N LEU A 255 -3.32 4.96 28.85
CA LEU A 255 -2.14 4.81 27.99
C LEU A 255 -2.41 3.71 26.96
N ALA A 256 -2.01 3.95 25.72
CA ALA A 256 -2.10 2.97 24.65
C ALA A 256 -0.86 2.97 23.75
N LEU A 257 -0.55 1.79 23.20
CA LEU A 257 0.51 1.57 22.22
C LEU A 257 -0.16 1.19 20.90
N LEU A 258 0.08 1.99 19.86
CA LEU A 258 -0.37 1.72 18.51
C LEU A 258 0.85 1.44 17.62
N THR A 259 0.77 0.40 16.80
CA THR A 259 1.80 0.04 15.83
C THR A 259 1.19 -0.13 14.46
N HIS A 260 1.92 0.28 13.43
CA HIS A 260 1.60 0.08 12.03
C HIS A 260 2.81 -0.55 11.34
N SER A 261 2.64 -1.78 10.86
CA SER A 261 3.68 -2.53 10.15
C SER A 261 3.04 -3.64 9.34
N GLY A 262 3.86 -4.39 8.61
CA GLY A 262 3.42 -5.51 7.79
C GLY A 262 4.44 -6.63 7.76
N SER A 263 4.42 -7.40 6.68
CA SER A 263 5.21 -8.63 6.55
C SER A 263 6.64 -8.40 6.06
N ARG A 264 7.07 -7.13 6.04
CA ARG A 264 8.43 -6.69 5.74
C ARG A 264 8.89 -7.16 4.35
N GLY A 265 10.19 -7.26 4.17
CA GLY A 265 10.78 -7.67 2.89
C GLY A 265 10.40 -9.10 2.47
N MET A 266 9.93 -9.96 3.38
CA MET A 266 9.42 -11.28 3.02
C MET A 266 8.12 -11.16 2.21
N GLY A 267 7.13 -10.43 2.72
CA GLY A 267 5.88 -10.21 2.00
C GLY A 267 6.06 -9.47 0.69
N ALA A 268 6.91 -8.44 0.67
CA ALA A 268 7.24 -7.70 -0.56
C ALA A 268 7.79 -8.63 -1.66
N MET A 269 8.67 -9.57 -1.29
CA MET A 269 9.23 -10.54 -2.23
C MET A 269 8.19 -11.56 -2.71
N ILE A 270 7.29 -12.03 -1.82
CA ILE A 270 6.16 -12.89 -2.18
C ILE A 270 5.23 -12.15 -3.16
N ALA A 271 4.79 -10.94 -2.81
CA ALA A 271 3.92 -10.12 -3.65
C ALA A 271 4.52 -9.87 -5.04
N GLY A 272 5.80 -9.49 -5.09
CA GLY A 272 6.51 -9.24 -6.35
C GLY A 272 6.59 -10.48 -7.25
N ARG A 273 6.96 -11.64 -6.69
CA ARG A 273 7.05 -12.90 -7.44
C ARG A 273 5.70 -13.30 -8.03
N TYR A 274 4.66 -13.38 -7.20
CA TYR A 274 3.36 -13.88 -7.65
C TYR A 274 2.60 -12.87 -8.49
N THR A 275 2.87 -11.57 -8.36
CA THR A 275 2.39 -10.58 -9.33
C THR A 275 2.97 -10.82 -10.72
N GLN A 276 4.27 -11.12 -10.82
CA GLN A 276 4.90 -11.41 -12.11
C GLN A 276 4.28 -12.67 -12.73
N ILE A 277 4.14 -13.73 -11.94
CA ILE A 277 3.46 -14.98 -12.38
C ILE A 277 2.04 -14.69 -12.84
N ALA A 278 1.27 -13.90 -12.10
CA ALA A 278 -0.09 -13.51 -12.48
C ALA A 278 -0.11 -12.76 -13.81
N LYS A 279 0.79 -11.79 -14.04
CA LYS A 279 0.90 -11.06 -15.31
C LYS A 279 1.36 -11.91 -16.48
N ASP A 280 2.09 -13.00 -16.22
CA ASP A 280 2.53 -13.92 -17.24
C ASP A 280 1.42 -14.91 -17.64
N GLN A 281 0.58 -15.33 -16.69
CA GLN A 281 -0.51 -16.29 -16.92
C GLN A 281 -1.86 -15.64 -17.30
N CYS A 282 -2.14 -14.45 -16.77
CA CYS A 282 -3.38 -13.70 -16.96
C CYS A 282 -3.07 -12.42 -17.76
N LYS A 283 -3.10 -12.54 -19.09
CA LYS A 283 -2.88 -11.43 -20.01
C LYS A 283 -4.12 -10.55 -20.06
N LEU A 284 -4.08 -9.40 -19.38
CA LEU A 284 -5.15 -8.39 -19.41
C LEU A 284 -4.77 -7.20 -20.30
N PRO A 285 -5.75 -6.40 -20.76
CA PRO A 285 -5.52 -5.12 -21.39
C PRO A 285 -4.59 -4.22 -20.57
N HIS A 286 -3.92 -3.27 -21.23
CA HIS A 286 -2.86 -2.48 -20.62
C HIS A 286 -3.31 -1.71 -19.37
N GLU A 287 -4.54 -1.20 -19.39
CA GLU A 287 -5.21 -0.51 -18.29
C GLU A 287 -5.48 -1.41 -17.08
N ALA A 288 -5.61 -2.72 -17.30
CA ALA A 288 -5.92 -3.72 -16.28
C ALA A 288 -4.75 -4.67 -15.97
N GLN A 289 -3.58 -4.50 -16.59
CA GLN A 289 -2.42 -5.39 -16.41
C GLN A 289 -1.99 -5.58 -14.94
N ASN A 290 -2.21 -4.56 -14.09
CA ASN A 290 -1.87 -4.61 -12.67
C ASN A 290 -2.96 -5.29 -11.81
N LEU A 291 -4.04 -5.75 -12.43
CA LEU A 291 -5.13 -6.52 -11.84
C LEU A 291 -5.10 -7.99 -12.29
N ALA A 292 -4.01 -8.43 -12.93
CA ALA A 292 -3.80 -9.82 -13.29
C ALA A 292 -3.94 -10.71 -12.04
N TYR A 293 -4.64 -11.83 -12.21
CA TYR A 293 -5.05 -12.71 -11.12
C TYR A 293 -4.57 -14.13 -11.32
N LEU A 294 -4.56 -14.89 -10.22
CA LEU A 294 -4.29 -16.32 -10.18
C LEU A 294 -5.59 -17.05 -9.83
N ASP A 295 -5.92 -18.09 -10.59
CA ASP A 295 -7.00 -19.01 -10.24
C ASP A 295 -6.59 -19.81 -9.00
N LEU A 296 -7.44 -19.87 -7.97
CA LEU A 296 -7.16 -20.59 -6.73
C LEU A 296 -7.12 -22.12 -6.89
N ASN A 297 -7.56 -22.66 -8.03
CA ASN A 297 -7.39 -24.08 -8.38
C ASN A 297 -6.05 -24.36 -9.06
N SER A 298 -5.32 -23.33 -9.50
CA SER A 298 -3.99 -23.48 -10.08
C SER A 298 -2.92 -23.67 -9.00
N GLU A 299 -1.81 -24.32 -9.35
CA GLU A 299 -0.64 -24.46 -8.47
C GLU A 299 -0.16 -23.09 -7.97
N ALA A 300 0.00 -22.11 -8.88
CA ALA A 300 0.44 -20.77 -8.54
C ALA A 300 -0.54 -20.04 -7.60
N GLY A 301 -1.85 -20.22 -7.80
CA GLY A 301 -2.87 -19.64 -6.93
C GLY A 301 -2.86 -20.25 -5.53
N GLN A 302 -2.73 -21.57 -5.42
CA GLN A 302 -2.64 -22.28 -4.13
C GLN A 302 -1.37 -21.92 -3.37
N GLU A 303 -0.22 -21.86 -4.06
CA GLU A 303 1.03 -21.41 -3.47
C GLU A 303 0.92 -19.97 -2.98
N TYR A 304 0.42 -19.04 -3.82
CA TYR A 304 0.27 -17.64 -3.41
C TYR A 304 -0.67 -17.51 -2.21
N TRP A 305 -1.81 -18.21 -2.22
CA TRP A 305 -2.76 -18.19 -1.11
C TRP A 305 -2.10 -18.65 0.20
N THR A 306 -1.33 -19.75 0.15
CA THR A 306 -0.60 -20.27 1.31
C THR A 306 0.44 -19.27 1.82
N LEU A 307 1.25 -18.70 0.91
CA LEU A 307 2.31 -17.76 1.27
C LEU A 307 1.80 -16.38 1.68
N MET A 308 0.66 -15.94 1.14
CA MET A 308 -0.05 -14.74 1.57
C MET A 308 -0.50 -14.91 3.03
N ASN A 309 -1.09 -16.05 3.39
CA ASN A 309 -1.48 -16.34 4.77
C ASN A 309 -0.27 -16.43 5.71
N LEU A 310 0.83 -17.08 5.29
CA LEU A 310 2.08 -17.08 6.06
C LEU A 310 2.60 -15.65 6.29
N ALA A 311 2.57 -14.79 5.28
CA ALA A 311 2.98 -13.39 5.40
C ALA A 311 2.06 -12.60 6.35
N GLY A 312 0.74 -12.84 6.29
CA GLY A 312 -0.22 -12.27 7.24
C GLY A 312 0.08 -12.68 8.69
N ASP A 313 0.24 -13.97 8.95
CA ASP A 313 0.58 -14.48 10.29
C ASP A 313 1.92 -13.91 10.78
N TYR A 314 2.90 -13.78 9.88
CA TYR A 314 4.20 -13.18 10.18
C TYR A 314 4.13 -11.67 10.49
N ALA A 315 3.27 -10.92 9.82
CA ALA A 315 3.00 -9.53 10.20
C ALA A 315 2.46 -9.46 11.64
N SER A 316 1.47 -10.29 11.99
CA SER A 316 0.94 -10.38 13.37
C SER A 316 2.03 -10.66 14.39
N ALA A 317 2.88 -11.66 14.13
CA ALA A 317 3.99 -12.02 14.99
C ALA A 317 5.01 -10.87 15.19
N CYS A 318 5.22 -10.03 14.17
CA CYS A 318 6.06 -8.84 14.31
C CYS A 318 5.45 -7.85 15.31
N HIS A 319 4.14 -7.61 15.23
CA HIS A 319 3.43 -6.76 16.18
C HIS A 319 3.45 -7.35 17.59
N GLU A 320 3.19 -8.64 17.74
CA GLU A 320 3.24 -9.34 19.02
C GLU A 320 4.59 -9.16 19.71
N VAL A 321 5.70 -9.39 18.98
CA VAL A 321 7.06 -9.21 19.53
C VAL A 321 7.31 -7.75 19.98
N ILE A 322 6.82 -6.75 19.24
CA ILE A 322 6.97 -5.34 19.61
C ILE A 322 6.15 -5.03 20.87
N HIS A 323 4.88 -5.40 20.86
CA HIS A 323 3.94 -5.13 21.95
C HIS A 323 4.38 -5.82 23.24
N ASP A 324 4.81 -7.08 23.18
CA ASP A 324 5.25 -7.84 24.36
C ASP A 324 6.52 -7.26 24.96
N LYS A 325 7.50 -6.86 24.13
CA LYS A 325 8.73 -6.20 24.60
C LYS A 325 8.42 -4.90 25.31
N LEU A 326 7.58 -4.05 24.71
CA LEU A 326 7.24 -2.74 25.27
C LEU A 326 6.36 -2.87 26.52
N THR A 327 5.37 -3.77 26.52
CA THR A 327 4.54 -4.08 27.70
C THR A 327 5.40 -4.48 28.89
N LYS A 328 6.32 -5.43 28.68
CA LYS A 328 7.27 -5.86 29.73
C LYS A 328 8.19 -4.74 30.19
N ALA A 329 8.64 -3.88 29.27
CA ALA A 329 9.56 -2.79 29.59
C ALA A 329 8.93 -1.68 30.44
N ILE A 330 7.62 -1.46 30.30
CA ILE A 330 6.89 -0.46 31.10
C ILE A 330 6.21 -1.07 32.35
N GLY A 331 6.20 -2.41 32.48
CA GLY A 331 5.65 -3.11 33.63
C GLY A 331 4.12 -3.01 33.75
N ALA A 332 3.40 -2.88 32.63
CA ALA A 332 1.96 -2.68 32.60
C ALA A 332 1.19 -3.97 32.27
N GLU A 333 -0.10 -3.99 32.61
CA GLU A 333 -1.05 -5.02 32.17
C GLU A 333 -1.85 -4.53 30.96
N VAL A 334 -2.15 -5.44 30.03
CA VAL A 334 -2.92 -5.12 28.83
C VAL A 334 -4.40 -5.37 29.11
N LEU A 335 -5.21 -4.31 29.09
CA LEU A 335 -6.67 -4.37 29.24
C LEU A 335 -7.35 -4.91 27.98
N ALA A 336 -6.89 -4.48 26.81
CA ALA A 336 -7.40 -4.93 25.53
C ALA A 336 -6.32 -4.90 24.44
N LYS A 337 -6.41 -5.87 23.52
CA LYS A 337 -5.64 -5.91 22.27
C LYS A 337 -6.61 -5.84 21.09
N ILE A 338 -6.32 -4.98 20.12
CA ILE A 338 -7.09 -4.85 18.88
C ILE A 338 -6.11 -4.93 17.72
N GLU A 339 -6.48 -5.67 16.68
CA GLU A 339 -5.65 -5.84 15.49
C GLU A 339 -6.56 -5.92 14.26
N ASN A 340 -6.23 -5.16 13.21
CA ASN A 340 -6.99 -5.17 11.97
C ASN A 340 -6.08 -5.05 10.76
N HIS A 341 -6.22 -5.99 9.82
CA HIS A 341 -5.45 -5.96 8.57
C HIS A 341 -6.05 -4.92 7.64
N HIS A 342 -5.23 -4.38 6.75
CA HIS A 342 -5.72 -3.49 5.70
C HIS A 342 -5.15 -3.77 4.31
N ASN A 343 -4.25 -4.74 4.16
CA ASN A 343 -3.75 -5.24 2.87
C ASN A 343 -3.80 -6.76 2.84
N PHE A 344 -4.94 -7.35 2.48
CA PHE A 344 -5.11 -8.81 2.51
C PHE A 344 -6.27 -9.27 1.62
N ALA A 345 -6.40 -10.58 1.45
CA ALA A 345 -7.58 -11.19 0.83
C ALA A 345 -8.16 -12.31 1.71
N TRP A 346 -9.49 -12.38 1.78
CA TRP A 346 -10.20 -13.35 2.60
C TRP A 346 -11.22 -14.12 1.79
N LYS A 347 -11.47 -15.37 2.19
CA LYS A 347 -12.65 -16.11 1.75
C LYS A 347 -13.83 -15.68 2.59
N GLU A 348 -14.85 -15.11 1.96
CA GLU A 348 -16.05 -14.62 2.63
C GLU A 348 -17.30 -15.06 1.88
N MET A 349 -18.45 -14.99 2.56
CA MET A 349 -19.75 -15.20 1.94
C MET A 349 -20.36 -13.86 1.56
N TYR A 350 -20.72 -13.70 0.29
CA TYR A 350 -21.44 -12.53 -0.21
C TYR A 350 -22.66 -13.00 -1.00
N GLN A 351 -23.86 -12.55 -0.61
CA GLN A 351 -25.12 -12.97 -1.23
C GLN A 351 -25.26 -14.50 -1.41
N GLY A 352 -24.78 -15.27 -0.42
CA GLY A 352 -24.84 -16.73 -0.42
C GLY A 352 -23.79 -17.46 -1.28
N LYS A 353 -22.80 -16.74 -1.85
CA LYS A 353 -21.67 -17.32 -2.59
C LYS A 353 -20.35 -17.10 -1.86
N GLU A 354 -19.46 -18.11 -1.90
CA GLU A 354 -18.07 -17.93 -1.46
C GLU A 354 -17.34 -17.03 -2.48
N VAL A 355 -16.72 -15.96 -2.01
CA VAL A 355 -15.95 -15.01 -2.80
C VAL A 355 -14.62 -14.72 -2.14
N ILE A 356 -13.67 -14.21 -2.92
CA ILE A 356 -12.37 -13.74 -2.44
C ILE A 356 -12.42 -12.22 -2.34
N VAL A 357 -12.52 -11.70 -1.12
CA VAL A 357 -12.60 -10.26 -0.85
C VAL A 357 -11.19 -9.72 -0.66
N HIS A 358 -10.74 -8.93 -1.62
CA HIS A 358 -9.48 -8.19 -1.56
C HIS A 358 -9.72 -6.85 -0.88
N ARG A 359 -8.92 -6.51 0.13
CA ARG A 359 -8.90 -5.17 0.72
C ARG A 359 -7.50 -4.60 0.63
N LYS A 360 -7.38 -3.41 0.06
CA LYS A 360 -6.12 -2.68 -0.05
C LYS A 360 -6.27 -1.28 0.51
N GLY A 361 -5.64 -1.02 1.64
CA GLY A 361 -5.95 0.15 2.46
C GLY A 361 -7.43 0.19 2.88
N ALA A 362 -8.02 -0.96 3.18
CA ALA A 362 -9.37 -1.06 3.72
C ALA A 362 -9.43 -2.21 4.72
N THR A 363 -10.24 -2.09 5.76
CA THR A 363 -10.22 -3.03 6.88
C THR A 363 -11.55 -3.76 7.05
N PRO A 364 -11.57 -5.02 7.52
CA PRO A 364 -12.82 -5.70 7.84
C PRO A 364 -13.65 -4.93 8.89
N ALA A 365 -14.93 -4.77 8.60
CA ALA A 365 -15.93 -4.06 9.41
C ALA A 365 -17.26 -4.86 9.46
N SER A 366 -17.15 -6.20 9.49
CA SER A 366 -18.28 -7.06 9.82
C SER A 366 -18.89 -6.67 11.17
N LYS A 367 -20.17 -6.97 11.37
CA LYS A 367 -20.90 -6.54 12.58
C LYS A 367 -20.17 -6.98 13.86
N GLY A 368 -19.79 -6.01 14.69
CA GLY A 368 -19.10 -6.23 15.95
C GLY A 368 -17.58 -6.36 15.86
N VAL A 369 -16.99 -6.44 14.66
CA VAL A 369 -15.53 -6.53 14.49
C VAL A 369 -14.88 -5.20 14.90
N MET A 370 -13.91 -5.27 15.79
CA MET A 370 -13.14 -4.10 16.24
C MET A 370 -12.03 -3.76 15.26
N GLY A 371 -11.72 -2.47 15.12
CA GLY A 371 -10.58 -1.99 14.35
C GLY A 371 -10.11 -0.62 14.85
N ILE A 372 -8.94 -0.19 14.43
CA ILE A 372 -8.42 1.16 14.68
C ILE A 372 -8.16 1.84 13.33
N ILE A 373 -8.69 3.06 13.18
CA ILE A 373 -8.52 3.89 11.98
C ILE A 373 -7.65 5.10 12.38
N PRO A 374 -6.33 5.07 12.12
CA PRO A 374 -5.43 6.19 12.43
C PRO A 374 -5.65 7.40 11.54
N GLY A 375 -5.45 8.60 12.10
CA GLY A 375 -5.40 9.86 11.37
C GLY A 375 -4.02 10.12 10.78
N SER A 376 -3.17 10.79 11.54
CA SER A 376 -1.77 11.08 11.22
C SER A 376 -0.98 11.19 12.53
N MET A 377 0.32 11.46 12.47
CA MET A 377 1.13 11.63 13.70
C MET A 377 0.64 12.75 14.64
N THR A 378 -0.23 13.67 14.19
CA THR A 378 -0.86 14.69 15.07
C THR A 378 -2.38 14.66 15.09
N ALA A 379 -3.01 13.94 14.16
CA ALA A 379 -4.47 13.84 14.09
C ALA A 379 -4.95 12.60 14.87
N PRO A 380 -6.16 12.62 15.45
CA PRO A 380 -6.64 11.50 16.24
C PRO A 380 -6.82 10.24 15.39
N GLY A 381 -6.70 9.09 16.03
CA GLY A 381 -7.21 7.81 15.54
C GLY A 381 -8.54 7.46 16.20
N PHE A 382 -9.29 6.55 15.59
CA PHE A 382 -10.60 6.13 16.11
C PHE A 382 -10.65 4.62 16.28
N LEU A 383 -10.87 4.17 17.52
CA LEU A 383 -11.24 2.79 17.80
C LEU A 383 -12.69 2.63 17.36
N VAL A 384 -12.93 1.67 16.48
CA VAL A 384 -14.22 1.50 15.81
C VAL A 384 -14.74 0.08 15.92
N ARG A 385 -16.05 -0.07 15.74
CA ARG A 385 -16.75 -1.34 15.66
C ARG A 385 -17.56 -1.40 14.37
N GLY A 386 -17.36 -2.46 13.59
CA GLY A 386 -18.06 -2.66 12.32
C GLY A 386 -19.57 -2.81 12.47
N LYS A 387 -20.33 -2.25 11.52
CA LYS A 387 -21.79 -2.38 11.43
C LYS A 387 -22.23 -3.57 10.59
N GLY A 388 -21.33 -4.11 9.76
CA GLY A 388 -21.63 -5.21 8.83
C GLY A 388 -22.44 -4.76 7.63
N GLU A 389 -22.05 -3.64 7.01
CA GLU A 389 -22.65 -3.15 5.77
C GLU A 389 -22.25 -4.05 4.60
N GLU A 390 -23.21 -4.80 4.06
CA GLU A 390 -22.99 -5.80 3.01
C GLU A 390 -22.62 -5.12 1.68
N GLU A 391 -23.16 -3.94 1.37
CA GLU A 391 -22.79 -3.17 0.18
C GLU A 391 -21.34 -2.66 0.22
N ALA A 392 -20.77 -2.53 1.43
CA ALA A 392 -19.36 -2.23 1.63
C ALA A 392 -18.48 -3.50 1.68
N LEU A 393 -19.05 -4.68 1.37
CA LEU A 393 -18.40 -5.98 1.59
C LEU A 393 -17.87 -6.11 3.02
N ASN A 394 -18.67 -5.66 3.99
CA ASN A 394 -18.32 -5.60 5.40
C ASN A 394 -16.94 -4.95 5.63
N SER A 395 -16.70 -3.77 5.05
CA SER A 395 -15.40 -3.09 5.10
C SER A 395 -15.52 -1.63 5.51
N ALA A 396 -14.43 -1.06 6.00
CA ALA A 396 -14.28 0.34 6.36
C ALA A 396 -12.92 0.89 5.91
N SER A 397 -12.73 2.20 6.05
CA SER A 397 -11.46 2.87 5.77
C SER A 397 -10.34 2.34 6.69
N HIS A 398 -9.09 2.42 6.25
CA HIS A 398 -7.94 1.99 7.06
C HIS A 398 -7.22 3.15 7.76
N GLY A 399 -7.45 4.39 7.32
CA GLY A 399 -6.86 5.59 7.91
C GLY A 399 -7.41 6.85 7.29
N ALA A 400 -6.68 7.96 7.39
CA ALA A 400 -7.06 9.22 6.74
C ALA A 400 -6.87 9.20 5.21
N GLY A 401 -5.93 8.40 4.70
CA GLY A 401 -5.53 8.42 3.30
C GLY A 401 -4.72 9.68 2.94
N ARG A 402 -3.95 9.60 1.85
CA ARG A 402 -3.09 10.71 1.41
C ARG A 402 -3.89 11.71 0.57
N GLN A 403 -3.61 13.00 0.76
CA GLN A 403 -4.10 14.07 -0.12
C GLN A 403 -3.02 14.60 -1.09
N MET A 404 -1.75 14.20 -0.87
CA MET A 404 -0.65 14.53 -1.78
C MET A 404 0.37 13.39 -1.87
N SER A 405 1.02 13.29 -3.03
CA SER A 405 2.08 12.30 -3.26
C SER A 405 3.29 12.55 -2.34
N ARG A 406 4.07 11.50 -2.05
CA ARG A 406 5.32 11.62 -1.28
C ARG A 406 6.29 12.62 -1.90
N THR A 407 6.45 12.58 -3.23
CA THR A 407 7.30 13.51 -3.98
C THR A 407 6.82 14.96 -3.84
N GLN A 408 5.51 15.19 -3.88
CA GLN A 408 4.95 16.51 -3.67
C GLN A 408 5.18 16.99 -2.24
N ALA A 409 4.90 16.17 -1.24
CA ALA A 409 5.11 16.49 0.17
C ALA A 409 6.58 16.89 0.46
N ILE A 410 7.55 16.10 -0.01
CA ILE A 410 8.98 16.39 0.12
C ILE A 410 9.36 17.74 -0.51
N LYS A 411 8.74 18.06 -1.66
CA LYS A 411 9.04 19.27 -2.43
C LYS A 411 8.40 20.52 -1.84
N THR A 412 7.18 20.43 -1.29
CA THR A 412 6.38 21.60 -0.92
C THR A 412 6.37 21.89 0.58
N LEU A 413 6.56 20.89 1.44
CA LEU A 413 6.43 21.06 2.89
C LEU A 413 7.76 21.50 3.52
N LYS A 414 7.66 22.50 4.41
CA LYS A 414 8.81 23.02 5.16
C LYS A 414 8.91 22.33 6.52
N SER A 415 10.15 21.99 6.91
CA SER A 415 10.42 21.38 8.22
C SER A 415 10.02 22.28 9.40
N SER A 416 10.06 23.61 9.23
CA SER A 416 9.58 24.56 10.24
C SER A 416 8.10 24.38 10.55
N ASP A 417 7.30 24.18 9.51
CA ASP A 417 5.84 24.12 9.61
C ASP A 417 5.44 22.78 10.24
N ILE A 418 6.13 21.68 9.86
CA ILE A 418 5.97 20.37 10.51
C ILE A 418 6.28 20.46 12.00
N LYS A 419 7.40 21.08 12.38
CA LYS A 419 7.80 21.24 13.78
C LYS A 419 6.79 22.07 14.57
N ALA A 420 6.25 23.15 13.98
CA ALA A 420 5.23 23.97 14.62
C ALA A 420 3.95 23.18 14.89
N VAL A 421 3.48 22.39 13.91
CA VAL A 421 2.27 21.54 14.06
C VAL A 421 2.48 20.48 15.14
N LEU A 422 3.63 19.82 15.17
CA LEU A 422 3.97 18.84 16.22
C LEU A 422 3.97 19.47 17.62
N GLN A 423 4.57 20.65 17.76
CA GLN A 423 4.62 21.37 19.03
C GLN A 423 3.23 21.80 19.49
N ASP A 424 2.39 22.30 18.59
CA ASP A 424 1.01 22.73 18.86
C ASP A 424 0.15 21.57 19.39
N HIS A 425 0.39 20.35 18.90
CA HIS A 425 -0.34 19.14 19.32
C HIS A 425 0.34 18.41 20.49
N GLY A 426 1.49 18.89 20.96
CA GLY A 426 2.28 18.25 22.02
C GLY A 426 2.75 16.85 21.64
N VAL A 427 3.13 16.65 20.38
CA VAL A 427 3.64 15.37 19.85
C VAL A 427 5.15 15.40 19.76
N GLU A 428 5.79 14.41 20.39
CA GLU A 428 7.21 14.16 20.22
C GLU A 428 7.44 13.17 19.06
N LEU A 429 8.17 13.62 18.05
CA LEU A 429 8.49 12.82 16.86
C LEU A 429 9.94 12.35 16.88
N ILE A 430 10.14 11.05 16.64
CA ILE A 430 11.43 10.38 16.57
C ILE A 430 11.60 9.78 15.16
N GLY A 431 12.46 10.39 14.35
CA GLY A 431 12.62 10.06 12.94
C GLY A 431 11.57 10.74 12.06
N ALA A 432 11.08 10.02 11.05
CA ALA A 432 10.17 10.42 9.98
C ALA A 432 10.76 11.32 8.89
N GLY A 433 10.35 11.02 7.64
CA GLY A 433 10.58 11.86 6.48
C GLY A 433 9.48 12.91 6.31
N LYS A 434 9.75 13.93 5.47
CA LYS A 434 8.77 14.96 5.13
C LYS A 434 7.56 14.42 4.39
N ASP A 435 7.70 13.28 3.74
CA ASP A 435 6.64 12.59 3.03
C ASP A 435 5.53 12.07 3.95
N GLU A 436 5.80 11.93 5.24
CA GLU A 436 4.82 11.47 6.23
C GLU A 436 4.29 12.60 7.14
N ALA A 437 4.57 13.87 6.80
CA ALA A 437 4.07 15.02 7.53
C ALA A 437 2.53 15.03 7.67
N PRO A 438 1.95 15.57 8.77
CA PRO A 438 0.50 15.60 8.98
C PRO A 438 -0.29 16.20 7.83
N MET A 439 0.27 17.26 7.23
CA MET A 439 -0.31 17.99 6.10
C MET A 439 -0.44 17.16 4.82
N ALA A 440 0.21 15.99 4.75
CA ALA A 440 0.16 15.12 3.58
C ALA A 440 -1.10 14.21 3.56
N TYR A 441 -1.83 14.16 4.68
CA TYR A 441 -2.98 13.29 4.90
C TYR A 441 -4.30 14.07 4.87
N LYS A 442 -5.39 13.42 4.46
CA LYS A 442 -6.73 14.03 4.50
C LYS A 442 -7.14 14.31 5.94
N ASP A 443 -8.19 15.11 6.11
CA ASP A 443 -8.83 15.31 7.40
C ASP A 443 -9.56 14.02 7.84
N ILE A 444 -9.08 13.39 8.91
CA ILE A 444 -9.63 12.14 9.43
C ILE A 444 -11.10 12.30 9.86
N HIS A 445 -11.53 13.47 10.32
CA HIS A 445 -12.91 13.68 10.73
C HIS A 445 -13.87 13.63 9.53
N GLN A 446 -13.43 14.11 8.35
CA GLN A 446 -14.21 14.01 7.12
C GLN A 446 -14.32 12.55 6.66
N VAL A 447 -13.23 11.80 6.75
CA VAL A 447 -13.21 10.36 6.44
C VAL A 447 -14.18 9.60 7.35
N MET A 448 -14.14 9.86 8.66
CA MET A 448 -15.05 9.24 9.62
C MET A 448 -16.52 9.63 9.40
N ALA A 449 -16.79 10.90 9.12
CA ALA A 449 -18.15 11.36 8.80
C ALA A 449 -18.73 10.69 7.55
N ALA A 450 -17.89 10.40 6.55
CA ALA A 450 -18.29 9.77 5.31
C ALA A 450 -18.53 8.24 5.40
N GLN A 451 -18.24 7.61 6.54
CA GLN A 451 -18.44 6.17 6.77
C GLN A 451 -19.25 5.86 8.05
N GLY A 452 -20.08 6.80 8.50
CA GLY A 452 -20.88 6.61 9.72
C GLY A 452 -21.87 5.44 9.66
N ASN A 453 -22.21 4.94 8.47
CA ASN A 453 -23.00 3.72 8.26
C ASN A 453 -22.16 2.43 8.27
N LEU A 454 -20.84 2.51 8.14
CA LEU A 454 -19.94 1.35 8.11
C LEU A 454 -19.46 0.95 9.51
N VAL A 455 -19.29 1.93 10.40
CA VAL A 455 -18.71 1.74 11.73
C VAL A 455 -19.36 2.61 12.81
N ASP A 456 -19.29 2.15 14.06
CA ASP A 456 -19.50 2.95 15.27
C ASP A 456 -18.16 3.33 15.90
N VAL A 457 -18.03 4.57 16.38
CA VAL A 457 -16.85 5.02 17.12
C VAL A 457 -16.99 4.59 18.58
N VAL A 458 -15.99 3.88 19.10
CA VAL A 458 -15.91 3.37 20.47
C VAL A 458 -15.06 4.28 21.36
N ALA A 459 -13.89 4.70 20.86
CA ALA A 459 -12.94 5.52 21.60
C ALA A 459 -12.06 6.33 20.63
N MET A 460 -11.42 7.38 21.16
CA MET A 460 -10.51 8.24 20.40
C MET A 460 -9.06 8.06 20.89
N PHE A 461 -8.14 7.87 19.96
CA PHE A 461 -6.71 7.77 20.22
C PHE A 461 -6.02 9.10 19.88
N THR A 462 -5.28 9.67 20.81
CA THR A 462 -4.46 10.87 20.59
C THR A 462 -2.97 10.51 20.63
N PRO A 463 -2.22 10.62 19.52
CA PRO A 463 -0.78 10.38 19.50
C PRO A 463 -0.01 11.32 20.44
N LYS A 464 1.06 10.83 21.07
CA LYS A 464 1.94 11.62 21.94
C LYS A 464 3.42 11.45 21.66
N ILE A 465 3.89 10.21 21.48
CA ILE A 465 5.28 9.93 21.12
C ILE A 465 5.25 9.03 19.90
N VAL A 466 5.69 9.54 18.76
CA VAL A 466 5.62 8.83 17.48
C VAL A 466 7.03 8.50 17.03
N ARG A 467 7.27 7.23 16.71
CA ARG A 467 8.53 6.78 16.10
C ARG A 467 8.28 6.22 14.71
N MET A 468 9.05 6.70 13.75
CA MET A 468 9.05 6.25 12.35
C MET A 468 10.48 6.03 11.86
N ALA A 469 10.63 5.58 10.62
CA ALA A 469 11.94 5.50 9.98
C ALA A 469 12.50 6.88 9.62
N ASP A 470 13.82 7.02 9.60
CA ASP A 470 14.48 8.27 9.26
C ASP A 470 14.25 8.68 7.80
N ASP A 471 14.36 9.98 7.51
CA ASP A 471 14.18 10.55 6.17
C ASP A 471 15.09 9.89 5.13
N GLY A 472 14.52 9.55 3.96
CA GLY A 472 15.22 8.87 2.87
C GLY A 472 15.41 7.35 3.05
N SER A 473 14.94 6.77 4.16
CA SER A 473 14.88 5.30 4.28
C SER A 473 13.92 4.73 3.23
N ARG A 474 14.34 3.65 2.55
CA ARG A 474 13.48 2.96 1.58
C ARG A 474 12.46 2.07 2.30
N GLU A 475 11.30 1.87 1.68
CA GLU A 475 10.41 0.73 2.00
C GLU A 475 11.16 -0.58 1.71
N ASP A 476 10.90 -1.63 2.50
CA ASP A 476 11.63 -2.92 2.47
C ASP A 476 11.32 -3.80 1.24
#